data_AF-A0A7V9SL93-F1
#
_entry.id   AF-A0A7V9SL93-F1
#
_cell.length_a   1.000
_cell.length_b   1.000
_cell.length_c   1.000
_cell.angle_alpha   90.00
_cell.angle_beta   90.00
_cell.angle_gamma   90.00
#
_symmetry.space_group_name_H-M   'P 1'
#
loop_
_entity.id
_entity.type
_entity.pdbx_description
1 polymer ?
#
loop_
_entity_poly.entity_id
_entity_poly.type
_entity_poly.pdbx_seq_one_letter_code
_entity_poly.pdbx_strand_id
1 'polypeptide(L)' 'LEISVRDNGLGISSNGNKTSGDGIGLSNTRARLRHLYGEAHEFELSEPLDGGVMITMTIPFREGNRDEN' A
#
# COMPACT_ATOMS: atom_id res chain seq x y z
N LEU A 1 -1.44 2.30 12.99
CA LEU A 1 -2.67 2.00 12.22
C LEU A 1 -2.24 1.16 11.04
N GLU A 2 -2.82 -0.02 10.88
CA GLU A 2 -2.60 -0.89 9.72
C GLU A 2 -3.81 -0.82 8.79
N ILE A 3 -3.56 -0.75 7.49
CA ILE A 3 -4.57 -0.74 6.44
C ILE A 3 -4.16 -1.77 5.40
N SER A 4 -5.08 -2.68 5.08
CA SER A 4 -4.89 -3.65 4.01
C SER A 4 -5.92 -3.45 2.91
N VAL A 5 -5.46 -3.53 1.65
CA VAL A 5 -6.28 -3.45 0.45
C VAL A 5 -6.04 -4.70 -0.37
N ARG A 6 -7.12 -5.41 -0.68
CA ARG A 6 -7.08 -6.65 -1.46
C ARG A 6 -7.87 -6.49 -2.75
N ASP A 7 -7.29 -6.96 -3.85
CA ASP A 7 -8.04 -7.27 -5.07
C ASP A 7 -8.06 -8.78 -5.33
N ASN A 8 -9.00 -9.21 -6.17
CA ASN A 8 -9.20 -10.59 -6.61
C ASN A 8 -8.92 -10.75 -8.11
N GLY A 9 -8.04 -9.89 -8.66
CA GLY A 9 -7.63 -9.93 -10.04
C GLY A 9 -6.65 -11.07 -10.34
N LEU A 10 -5.98 -10.97 -11.49
CA LEU A 10 -5.09 -12.03 -11.97
C LEU A 10 -3.76 -12.12 -11.18
N GLY A 11 -3.44 -11.12 -10.35
CA GLY A 11 -2.14 -11.00 -9.68
C GLY A 11 -1.14 -10.13 -10.44
N ILE A 12 0.07 -10.01 -9.89
CA ILE A 12 1.21 -9.23 -10.41
C ILE A 12 1.97 -10.03 -11.46
N SER A 13 2.14 -11.33 -11.23
CA SER A 13 2.92 -12.24 -12.07
C SER A 13 2.29 -12.55 -13.43
N SER A 14 0.99 -12.33 -13.59
CA SER A 14 0.19 -12.67 -14.77
C SER A 14 0.10 -11.57 -15.83
N ASN A 15 0.47 -10.33 -15.51
CA ASN A 15 0.32 -9.17 -16.42
C ASN A 15 1.47 -8.95 -17.42
N GLY A 16 2.37 -9.92 -17.60
CA GLY A 16 3.36 -9.95 -18.70
C GLY A 16 4.48 -8.89 -18.64
N ASN A 17 4.29 -7.80 -17.90
CA ASN A 17 5.31 -6.82 -17.58
C ASN A 17 5.87 -7.14 -16.20
N LYS A 18 7.13 -7.60 -16.16
CA LYS A 18 7.93 -7.75 -14.93
C LYS A 18 8.26 -6.38 -14.33
N THR A 19 7.28 -5.51 -14.12
CA THR A 19 7.43 -4.43 -13.15
C THR A 19 7.36 -5.12 -11.80
N SER A 20 8.39 -5.01 -10.97
CA SER A 20 8.56 -5.72 -9.69
C SER A 20 7.52 -5.37 -8.61
N GLY A 21 6.23 -5.30 -8.96
CA GLY A 21 5.19 -4.73 -8.13
C GLY A 21 5.21 -3.19 -8.07
N ASP A 22 5.92 -2.52 -8.97
CA ASP A 22 6.07 -1.06 -8.99
C ASP A 22 5.47 -0.46 -10.27
N GLY A 23 4.15 -0.53 -10.41
CA GLY A 23 3.45 0.37 -11.33
C GLY A 23 3.56 1.82 -10.86
N ILE A 24 3.40 2.79 -11.77
CA ILE A 24 3.46 4.24 -11.47
C ILE A 24 2.61 4.61 -10.24
N GLY A 25 1.42 4.00 -10.11
CA GLY A 25 0.55 4.20 -8.96
C GLY A 25 1.17 3.78 -7.63
N LEU A 26 1.79 2.60 -7.57
CA LEU A 26 2.42 2.09 -6.34
C LEU A 26 3.69 2.88 -6.00
N SER A 27 4.49 3.25 -7.00
CA SER A 27 5.64 4.13 -6.79
C SER A 27 5.23 5.50 -6.24
N ASN A 28 4.14 6.09 -6.76
CA ASN A 28 3.59 7.34 -6.24
C ASN A 28 3.10 7.21 -4.80
N THR A 29 2.40 6.12 -4.49
CA THR A 29 1.93 5.84 -3.12
C THR A 29 3.10 5.71 -2.15
N ARG A 30 4.13 4.92 -2.48
CA ARG A 30 5.35 4.75 -1.65
C ARG A 30 6.06 6.09 -1.43
N ALA A 31 6.23 6.88 -2.49
CA ALA A 31 6.86 8.20 -2.38
C ALA A 31 6.06 9.15 -1.45
N ARG A 32 4.72 9.10 -1.52
CA ARG A 32 3.86 9.93 -0.68
C ARG A 32 3.87 9.47 0.78
N LEU A 33 3.84 8.17 1.04
CA LEU A 33 3.99 7.62 2.39
C LEU A 33 5.34 8.01 3.00
N ARG A 34 6.42 7.90 2.22
CA ARG A 34 7.75 8.35 2.62
C ARG A 34 7.80 9.84 2.95
N HIS A 35 7.15 10.68 2.12
CA HIS A 35 7.10 12.12 2.34
C HIS A 35 6.34 12.50 3.61
N LEU A 36 5.22 11.82 3.91
CA LEU A 36 4.36 12.14 5.05
C LEU A 36 4.84 11.55 6.38
N TYR A 37 5.41 10.34 6.33
CA TYR A 37 5.70 9.55 7.53
C TYR A 37 7.18 9.14 7.66
N GLY A 38 8.02 9.42 6.66
CA GLY A 38 9.45 9.10 6.72
C GLY A 38 9.70 7.59 6.82
N GLU A 39 10.56 7.19 7.75
CA GLU A 39 10.82 5.78 8.09
C GLU A 39 9.72 5.16 8.97
N ALA A 40 8.76 5.95 9.47
CA ALA A 40 7.73 5.45 10.38
C ALA A 40 6.55 4.78 9.66
N HIS A 41 6.63 4.61 8.33
CA HIS A 41 5.67 3.81 7.58
C HIS A 41 6.27 2.49 7.14
N GLU A 42 5.41 1.50 6.97
CA GLU A 42 5.72 0.25 6.31
C GLU A 42 4.76 0.07 5.13
N PHE A 43 5.25 -0.57 4.07
CA PHE A 43 4.47 -0.87 2.87
C PHE A 43 4.90 -2.22 2.30
N GLU A 44 3.98 -3.16 2.26
CA GLU A 44 4.19 -4.51 1.74
C GLU A 44 3.19 -4.82 0.62
N LEU A 45 3.67 -5.56 -0.37
CA LEU A 45 2.90 -6.05 -1.50
C LEU A 45 3.07 -7.57 -1.58
N SER A 46 1.97 -8.32 -1.57
CA SER A 46 1.98 -9.77 -1.64
C SER A 46 0.91 -10.31 -2.59
N GLU A 47 1.08 -11.56 -3.05
CA GLU A 47 0.11 -12.30 -3.85
C GLU A 47 -0.49 -13.41 -2.96
N PRO A 48 -1.77 -13.27 -2.52
CA PRO A 48 -2.45 -14.31 -1.77
C PRO A 48 -2.56 -15.63 -2.56
N LEU A 49 -2.61 -16.77 -1.85
CA LEU A 49 -2.69 -18.10 -2.46
C LEU A 49 -3.97 -18.31 -3.29
N ASP A 50 -5.05 -17.62 -2.95
CA ASP A 50 -6.33 -17.62 -3.65
C ASP A 50 -6.39 -16.58 -4.77
N GLY A 51 -5.25 -15.98 -5.12
CA GLY A 51 -5.09 -15.05 -6.24
C GLY A 51 -5.35 -13.58 -5.88
N GLY A 52 -5.15 -12.73 -6.88
CA GLY A 52 -5.18 -11.28 -6.74
C GLY A 52 -3.93 -10.71 -6.10
N VAL A 53 -4.05 -9.50 -5.55
CA VAL A 53 -2.97 -8.79 -4.88
C VAL A 53 -3.44 -8.27 -3.52
N MET A 54 -2.54 -8.30 -2.55
CA MET A 54 -2.73 -7.68 -1.24
C MET A 54 -1.66 -6.61 -1.03
N ILE A 55 -2.10 -5.43 -0.63
CA ILE A 55 -1.25 -4.35 -0.14
C ILE A 55 -1.52 -4.19 1.35
N THR A 56 -0.48 -4.18 2.16
CA THR A 56 -0.57 -3.83 3.58
C THR A 56 0.32 -2.64 3.84
N MET A 57 -0.22 -1.63 4.53
CA MET A 57 0.54 -0.46 4.93
C MET A 57 0.29 -0.11 6.39
N THR A 58 1.36 0.25 7.09
CA THR A 58 1.31 0.69 8.49
C THR A 58 1.76 2.13 8.57
N ILE A 59 0.98 2.96 9.27
CA ILE A 59 1.29 4.37 9.50
C ILE A 59 1.06 4.77 10.97
N PRO A 60 1.73 5.82 11.46
CA PRO A 60 1.45 6.40 12.77
C PRO A 60 0.00 6.86 12.85
N PHE A 61 -0.72 6.42 13.87
CA PHE A 61 -2.09 6.86 14.13
C PHE A 61 -2.09 8.21 14.83
N ARG A 62 -2.98 9.12 14.42
CA ARG A 62 -3.25 10.38 15.11
C ARG A 62 -4.75 10.52 15.25
N GLU A 63 -5.22 10.72 16.47
CA GLU A 63 -6.59 11.15 16.69
C GLU A 63 -6.71 12.57 16.15
N GLY A 64 -7.59 12.75 15.17
CA GLY A 64 -7.95 14.10 14.77
C GLY A 64 -8.73 14.70 15.94
N ASN A 65 -8.12 15.59 16.70
CA ASN A 65 -8.91 16.50 17.53
C ASN A 65 -9.85 17.22 16.57
N ARG A 66 -11.15 16.93 16.66
CA ARG A 66 -12.14 17.87 16.17
C ARG A 66 -11.98 19.07 17.10
N ASP A 67 -11.23 20.06 16.65
CA ASP A 67 -11.33 21.38 17.25
C ASP A 67 -12.78 21.83 17.00
N GLU A 68 -13.63 21.60 18.00
CA GLU A 68 -14.96 22.15 18.06
C GLU A 68 -14.81 23.67 18.25
N ASN A 69 -15.15 24.41 17.20
CA ASN A 69 -15.42 25.84 17.26
C ASN A 69 -16.87 26.09 16.89
#